data_AF-A0A2W6Z8V3-F1
#
_entry.id   AF-A0A2W6Z8V3-F1
#
_cell.length_a   1.000
_cell.length_b   1.000
_cell.length_c   1.000
_cell.angle_alpha   90.00
_cell.angle_beta   90.00
_cell.angle_gamma   90.00
#
_symmetry.space_group_name_H-M   'P 1'
#
loop_
_entity.id
_entity.type
_entity.pdbx_description
1 polymer ?
#
loop_
_entity_poly.entity_id
_entity_poly.type
_entity_poly.pdbx_seq_one_letter_code
_entity_poly.pdbx_strand_id
1 'polypeptide(L)'
;MSLLREIMQTFGRQRRRDPATNPAYTAQLACCSDDELLYEWTWLERRLEESSLASGPEALLQRQEASLWRGDLVRAMDHRALSPVPQRGPIDPAHHAWDVRDEAIRLAWRLGRSQAPD
;
A
#
# COMPACT_ATOMS: atom_id res chain seq x y z
N MET A 1 38.73 6.06 -0.86
CA MET A 1 37.56 5.87 0.02
C MET A 1 36.49 5.17 -0.81
N SER A 2 36.06 3.97 -0.42
CA SER A 2 35.26 3.09 -1.30
C SER A 2 33.80 3.51 -1.36
N LEU A 3 33.27 3.68 -2.58
CA LEU A 3 31.88 4.05 -2.91
C LEU A 3 30.84 3.20 -2.17
N LEU A 4 31.19 1.92 -1.91
CA LEU A 4 30.37 0.98 -1.17
C LEU A 4 30.09 1.41 0.27
N ARG A 5 31.03 2.12 0.92
CA ARG A 5 30.89 2.59 2.30
C ARG A 5 29.99 3.82 2.39
N GLU A 6 30.00 4.69 1.39
CA GLU A 6 29.05 5.81 1.28
C GLU A 6 27.64 5.29 1.04
N ILE A 7 27.46 4.36 0.12
CA ILE A 7 26.16 3.72 -0.15
C ILE A 7 25.60 3.09 1.13
N MET A 8 26.38 2.28 1.84
CA MET A 8 25.93 1.65 3.09
C MET A 8 25.65 2.66 4.22
N GLN A 9 26.35 3.81 4.26
CA GLN A 9 26.11 4.84 5.27
C GLN A 9 24.90 5.73 4.94
N THR A 10 24.62 5.98 3.67
CA THR A 10 23.40 6.67 3.23
C THR A 10 22.17 5.82 3.55
N PHE A 11 22.22 4.51 3.26
CA PHE A 11 21.17 3.57 3.64
C PHE A 11 21.06 3.36 5.16
N GLY A 12 22.18 3.44 5.89
CA GLY A 12 22.20 3.32 7.36
C GLY A 12 21.65 4.54 8.10
N ARG A 13 21.81 5.76 7.56
CA ARG A 13 21.32 7.00 8.20
C ARG A 13 19.84 7.28 7.94
N GLN A 14 19.27 6.76 6.85
CA GLN A 14 17.82 6.82 6.61
C GLN A 14 17.00 5.92 7.54
N ARG A 15 17.64 4.97 8.23
CA ARG A 15 17.00 4.00 9.15
C ARG A 15 16.73 4.51 10.58
N ARG A 16 16.91 5.81 10.85
CA ARG A 16 16.61 6.45 12.15
C ARG A 16 15.48 7.48 12.11
N ARG A 17 14.70 7.52 11.03
CA ARG A 17 13.29 7.93 11.11
C ARG A 17 12.50 6.64 11.29
N ASP A 18 11.45 6.66 12.11
CA ASP A 18 10.39 5.64 12.12
C ASP A 18 10.14 5.14 10.70
N PRO A 19 9.87 3.83 10.48
CA PRO A 19 9.78 3.25 9.14
C PRO A 19 8.89 4.15 8.29
N ALA A 20 9.54 4.84 7.34
CA ALA A 20 9.11 6.12 6.83
C ALA A 20 7.71 6.01 6.22
N THR A 21 6.73 6.61 6.90
CA THR A 21 5.37 6.80 6.39
C THR A 21 5.43 7.47 5.02
N ASN A 22 4.68 6.99 4.04
CA ASN A 22 4.50 7.72 2.79
C ASN A 22 3.39 8.77 2.99
N PRO A 23 3.72 10.08 3.05
CA PRO A 23 2.75 11.11 3.44
C PRO A 23 1.60 11.26 2.43
N ALA A 24 1.87 11.04 1.15
CA ALA A 24 0.84 11.08 0.11
C ALA A 24 -0.13 9.90 0.25
N TYR A 25 0.41 8.70 0.44
CA TYR A 25 -0.40 7.50 0.67
C TYR A 25 -1.22 7.61 1.96
N THR A 26 -0.61 8.07 3.06
CA THR A 26 -1.29 8.30 4.35
C THR A 26 -2.42 9.31 4.22
N ALA A 27 -2.23 10.39 3.45
CA ALA A 27 -3.28 11.37 3.18
C ALA A 27 -4.46 10.73 2.42
N GLN A 28 -4.19 9.86 1.43
CA GLN A 28 -5.27 9.13 0.74
C GLN A 28 -6.02 8.18 1.67
N LEU A 29 -5.32 7.45 2.53
CA LEU A 29 -5.93 6.56 3.53
C LEU A 29 -6.87 7.31 4.48
N ALA A 30 -6.55 8.57 4.82
CA ALA A 30 -7.40 9.40 5.65
C ALA A 30 -8.74 9.72 4.98
N CYS A 31 -8.78 9.83 3.65
CA CYS A 31 -9.97 10.09 2.85
C CYS A 31 -10.77 8.82 2.48
N CYS A 32 -10.18 7.64 2.62
CA CYS A 32 -10.83 6.37 2.29
C CYS A 32 -12.01 6.09 3.23
N SER A 33 -13.06 5.47 2.72
CA SER A 33 -14.08 4.73 3.48
C SER A 33 -13.52 3.40 4.00
N ASP A 34 -14.24 2.77 4.93
CA ASP A 34 -13.83 1.49 5.50
C ASP A 34 -13.75 0.39 4.44
N ASP A 35 -14.70 0.39 3.50
CA ASP A 35 -14.73 -0.51 2.35
C ASP A 35 -13.51 -0.32 1.44
N GLU A 36 -13.09 0.93 1.19
CA GLU A 36 -11.87 1.24 0.43
C GLU A 36 -10.60 0.78 1.16
N LEU A 37 -10.54 0.90 2.48
CA LEU A 37 -9.41 0.39 3.27
C LEU A 37 -9.31 -1.15 3.22
N LEU A 38 -10.45 -1.84 3.24
CA LEU A 38 -10.51 -3.30 3.14
C LEU A 38 -10.14 -3.80 1.74
N TYR A 39 -10.55 -3.07 0.69
CA TYR A 39 -10.10 -3.31 -0.67
C TYR A 39 -8.59 -3.13 -0.77
N GLU A 40 -8.08 -1.99 -0.30
CA GLU A 40 -6.66 -1.63 -0.38
C GLU A 40 -5.79 -2.67 0.34
N TRP A 41 -6.26 -3.20 1.48
CA TRP A 41 -5.58 -4.28 2.19
C TRP A 41 -5.47 -5.53 1.33
N THR A 42 -6.58 -5.94 0.72
CA THR A 42 -6.62 -7.14 -0.12
C THR A 42 -5.79 -6.97 -1.38
N TRP A 43 -5.81 -5.79 -1.99
CA TRP A 43 -4.96 -5.43 -3.13
C TRP A 43 -3.47 -5.52 -2.77
N LEU A 44 -3.09 -4.97 -1.62
CA LEU A 44 -1.71 -4.92 -1.16
C LEU A 44 -1.15 -6.31 -0.82
N GLU A 45 -1.94 -7.15 -0.14
CA GLU A 45 -1.52 -8.52 0.16
C GLU A 45 -1.29 -9.34 -1.12
N ARG A 46 -2.15 -9.19 -2.15
CA ARG A 46 -1.92 -9.84 -3.46
C ARG A 46 -0.63 -9.37 -4.12
N ARG A 47 -0.34 -8.06 -4.10
CA ARG A 47 0.92 -7.54 -4.65
C ARG A 47 2.13 -8.07 -3.90
N LEU A 48 2.06 -8.20 -2.58
CA LEU A 48 3.13 -8.80 -1.77
C LEU A 48 3.33 -10.28 -2.10
N GLU A 49 2.25 -11.04 -2.29
CA GLU A 49 2.30 -12.43 -2.74
C GLU A 49 2.94 -12.54 -4.14
N GLU A 50 2.46 -11.78 -5.13
CA GLU A 50 2.97 -11.78 -6.50
C GLU A 50 4.45 -11.39 -6.58
N SER A 51 4.83 -10.33 -5.87
CA SER A 51 6.22 -9.85 -5.82
C SER A 51 7.15 -10.77 -5.02
N SER A 52 6.62 -11.63 -4.13
CA SER A 52 7.38 -12.68 -3.47
C SER A 52 7.76 -13.83 -4.42
N LEU A 53 6.94 -14.08 -5.44
CA LEU A 53 7.19 -15.08 -6.48
C LEU A 53 8.14 -14.55 -7.55
N ALA A 54 8.16 -13.23 -7.77
CA ALA A 54 9.04 -12.59 -8.73
C ALA A 54 10.49 -12.42 -8.20
N SER A 55 11.46 -12.53 -9.11
CA SER A 55 12.89 -12.32 -8.82
C SER A 55 13.43 -11.13 -9.60
N GLY A 56 14.37 -10.40 -9.00
CA GLY A 56 15.03 -9.26 -9.63
C GLY A 56 14.94 -7.97 -8.80
N PRO A 57 15.69 -6.93 -9.21
CA PRO A 57 15.75 -5.66 -8.50
C PRO A 57 14.39 -4.93 -8.47
N GLU A 58 13.59 -5.05 -9.54
CA GLU A 58 12.25 -4.44 -9.61
C GLU A 58 11.28 -5.08 -8.61
N ALA A 59 11.24 -6.41 -8.53
CA ALA A 59 10.44 -7.14 -7.54
C ALA A 59 10.88 -6.85 -6.09
N LEU A 60 12.18 -6.57 -5.87
CA LEU A 60 12.67 -6.13 -4.57
C LEU A 60 12.15 -4.74 -4.21
N LEU A 61 12.18 -3.79 -5.15
CA LEU A 61 11.66 -2.44 -4.95
C LEU A 61 10.16 -2.44 -4.67
N GLN A 62 9.38 -3.18 -5.46
CA GLN A 62 7.95 -3.33 -5.26
C GLN A 62 7.62 -3.93 -3.88
N ARG A 63 8.38 -4.93 -3.42
CA ARG A 63 8.21 -5.49 -2.06
C ARG A 63 8.50 -4.48 -0.97
N GLN A 64 9.57 -3.68 -1.12
CA GLN A 64 9.91 -2.65 -0.14
C GLN A 64 8.83 -1.57 -0.06
N GLU A 65 8.36 -1.10 -1.22
CA GLU A 65 7.28 -0.10 -1.30
C GLU A 65 5.97 -0.63 -0.70
N ALA A 66 5.53 -1.83 -1.12
CA ALA A 66 4.32 -2.45 -0.59
C ALA A 66 4.42 -2.71 0.93
N SER A 67 5.61 -3.06 1.44
CA SER A 67 5.82 -3.25 2.88
C SER A 67 5.69 -1.93 3.66
N LEU A 68 6.11 -0.80 3.09
CA LEU A 68 5.93 0.52 3.71
C LEU A 68 4.44 0.89 3.75
N TRP A 69 3.74 0.76 2.62
CA TRP A 69 2.30 0.99 2.53
C TRP A 69 1.50 0.10 3.47
N ARG A 70 1.94 -1.15 3.69
CA ARG A 70 1.29 -2.08 4.62
C ARG A 70 1.29 -1.55 6.04
N GLY A 71 2.41 -0.98 6.48
CA GLY A 71 2.51 -0.37 7.81
C GLY A 71 1.60 0.85 7.97
N ASP A 72 1.51 1.70 6.94
CA ASP A 72 0.60 2.86 6.92
C ASP A 72 -0.87 2.42 6.96
N LEU A 73 -1.23 1.39 6.18
CA LEU A 73 -2.59 0.88 6.09
C LEU A 73 -3.05 0.18 7.37
N VAL A 74 -2.20 -0.66 7.98
CA VAL A 74 -2.53 -1.29 9.27
C VAL A 74 -2.86 -0.23 10.33
N ARG A 75 -2.07 0.85 10.41
CA ARG A 75 -2.37 1.97 11.32
C ARG A 75 -3.73 2.61 11.04
N ALA A 76 -4.06 2.83 9.77
CA ALA A 76 -5.35 3.40 9.38
C ALA A 76 -6.52 2.47 9.73
N MET A 77 -6.36 1.16 9.51
CA MET A 77 -7.36 0.15 9.85
C MET A 77 -7.54 0.00 11.36
N ASP A 78 -6.45 -0.06 12.13
CA ASP A 78 -6.47 -0.15 13.59
C ASP A 78 -7.20 1.05 14.21
N HIS A 79 -6.97 2.26 13.68
CA HIS A 79 -7.66 3.46 14.15
C HIS A 79 -9.19 3.39 13.97
N ARG A 80 -9.66 2.61 13.00
CA ARG A 80 -11.08 2.40 12.69
C ARG A 80 -11.63 1.07 13.18
N ALA A 81 -10.86 0.33 13.99
CA ALA A 81 -11.20 -1.00 14.46
C ALA A 81 -11.54 -2.00 13.33
N LEU A 82 -10.92 -1.81 12.15
CA LEU A 82 -11.03 -2.74 11.02
C LEU A 82 -9.98 -3.83 11.16
N SER A 83 -10.38 -5.07 10.88
CA SER A 83 -9.45 -6.20 10.91
C SER A 83 -8.78 -6.38 9.54
N PRO A 84 -7.44 -6.48 9.47
CA PRO A 84 -6.68 -6.70 8.23
C PRO A 84 -6.78 -8.16 7.78
N VAL A 85 -8.00 -8.61 7.47
CA VAL A 85 -8.27 -9.94 6.92
C VAL A 85 -8.48 -9.80 5.42
N PRO A 86 -7.69 -10.49 4.58
CA PRO A 86 -7.92 -10.49 3.14
C PRO A 86 -9.33 -10.95 2.82
N GLN A 87 -10.08 -10.13 2.08
CA GLN A 87 -11.44 -10.52 1.68
C GLN A 87 -11.43 -11.14 0.28
N ARG A 88 -12.45 -11.94 0.00
CA ARG A 88 -12.66 -12.51 -1.34
C ARG A 88 -13.44 -11.53 -2.19
N GLY A 89 -12.82 -11.08 -3.28
CA GLY A 89 -13.45 -10.20 -4.25
C GLY A 89 -12.58 -10.01 -5.49
N PRO A 90 -13.15 -9.46 -6.58
CA PRO A 90 -12.37 -9.05 -7.74
C PRO A 90 -11.45 -7.89 -7.35
N ILE A 91 -10.23 -7.87 -7.87
CA ILE A 91 -9.24 -6.80 -7.60
C ILE A 91 -8.73 -6.32 -8.94
N ASP A 92 -8.58 -5.01 -9.08
CA ASP A 92 -7.83 -4.39 -10.16
C ASP A 92 -6.34 -4.33 -9.75
N PRO A 93 -5.45 -5.11 -10.38
CA PRO A 93 -4.04 -5.16 -9.98
C PRO A 93 -3.30 -3.84 -10.24
N ALA A 94 -3.83 -2.99 -11.12
CA ALA A 94 -3.17 -1.75 -11.53
C ALA A 94 -3.54 -0.54 -10.66
N HIS A 95 -4.68 -0.58 -9.96
CA HIS A 95 -5.24 0.60 -9.29
C HIS A 95 -5.48 0.37 -7.79
N HIS A 96 -5.10 1.37 -7.00
CA HIS A 96 -5.51 1.52 -5.61
C HIS A 96 -7.02 1.70 -5.48
N ALA A 97 -7.57 1.52 -4.28
CA ALA A 97 -9.01 1.60 -4.01
C ALA A 97 -9.69 2.86 -4.61
N TRP A 98 -9.05 4.01 -4.46
CA TRP A 98 -9.55 5.31 -4.91
C TRP A 98 -9.41 5.56 -6.42
N ASP A 99 -8.61 4.75 -7.12
CA ASP A 99 -8.38 4.87 -8.57
C ASP A 99 -9.13 3.82 -9.40
N VAL A 100 -9.81 2.85 -8.75
CA VAL A 100 -10.56 1.80 -9.44
C VAL A 100 -11.69 2.41 -10.27
N ARG A 101 -11.65 2.16 -11.58
CA ARG A 101 -12.68 2.60 -12.54
C ARG A 101 -13.65 1.51 -12.97
N ASP A 102 -13.29 0.24 -12.77
CA ASP A 102 -14.14 -0.89 -13.13
C ASP A 102 -15.39 -0.92 -12.24
N GLU A 103 -16.57 -0.70 -12.84
CA GLU A 103 -17.82 -0.59 -12.11
C GLU A 103 -18.20 -1.90 -11.41
N ALA A 104 -17.85 -3.06 -11.96
CA ALA A 104 -18.14 -4.34 -11.33
C ALA A 104 -17.30 -4.51 -10.05
N ILE A 105 -16.04 -4.08 -10.06
CA ILE A 105 -15.19 -4.08 -8.87
C ILE A 105 -15.70 -3.07 -7.84
N ARG A 106 -16.03 -1.85 -8.28
CA ARG A 106 -16.58 -0.80 -7.40
C ARG A 106 -17.87 -1.25 -6.72
N LEU A 107 -18.77 -1.91 -7.44
CA LEU A 107 -20.00 -2.48 -6.86
C LEU A 107 -19.73 -3.63 -5.90
N ALA A 108 -18.83 -4.55 -6.26
CA ALA A 108 -18.49 -5.71 -5.42
C ALA A 108 -17.94 -5.29 -4.05
N TRP A 109 -17.17 -4.21 -4.01
CA TRP A 109 -16.53 -3.69 -2.82
C TRP A 109 -17.20 -2.45 -2.23
N ARG A 110 -18.29 -1.96 -2.82
CA ARG A 110 -18.98 -0.73 -2.39
C ARG A 110 -18.05 0.51 -2.39
N LEU A 111 -17.12 0.56 -3.34
CA LEU A 111 -16.18 1.67 -3.45
C LEU A 111 -16.93 2.96 -3.84
N GLY A 112 -16.89 3.95 -2.94
CA GLY A 112 -17.43 5.27 -3.18
C GLY A 112 -16.68 5.98 -4.31
N ARG A 113 -17.29 7.01 -4.91
CA ARG A 113 -16.52 7.94 -5.75
C ARG A 113 -15.67 8.76 -4.80
N SER A 114 -14.42 8.35 -4.58
CA SER A 114 -13.46 9.14 -3.82
C SER A 114 -13.35 10.48 -4.57
N GLN A 115 -13.89 11.55 -3.97
CA GLN A 115 -13.68 12.89 -4.51
C GLN A 115 -12.19 13.17 -4.34
N ALA A 116 -11.47 13.30 -5.46
CA ALA A 116 -10.11 13.80 -5.41
C ALA A 116 -10.11 15.14 -4.64
N PRO A 117 -9.14 15.38 -3.74
CA PRO A 117 -9.03 16.69 -3.12
C PRO A 117 -8.80 17.74 -4.22
N ASP A 118 -9.63 18.78 -4.22
CA ASP A 118 -9.49 19.98 -5.08
C ASP A 118 -8.14 20.69 -4.87
#